data_AF-A0A3M8DLY4-F1
#
_entry.id   AF-A0A3M8DLY4-F1
#
_cell.length_a   1.000
_cell.length_b   1.000
_cell.length_c   1.000
_cell.angle_alpha   90.00
_cell.angle_beta   90.00
_cell.angle_gamma   90.00
#
_symmetry.space_group_name_H-M   'P 1'
#
loop_
_entity.id
_entity.type
_entity.pdbx_description
1 polymer ?
#
loop_
_entity_poly.entity_id
_entity_poly.type
_entity_poly.pdbx_seq_one_letter_code
_entity_poly.pdbx_strand_id
1 'polypeptide(L)'
;MTKRLKKSEFMMAYMIIITLACTVGGFFFGAHYMKTKMEAERAAALEAQQQEAMRDQQLKAQKLYNEQDFIRFYYSVYAPLLHFRQAHFDEMAKWNAMDKKEQAESLKYLTKQAEETLKALEKNVPLPTSPLLVQAHSNFANSVRAYLDSMEQVRSDQNSNALTPAAIAARMPLFQNSWLTAQEMLYRSIAAWESAYVVKQSLPKTLPASVTTGQWKQYPFHYRTYVAATAMAKDKQWKSYSPEDLTARIDSLVATQDAQNLGIQDVADAIRLLNATDAIHPGDFKQVSGKLYSQLKAPEIPLYK
;
A
#
# COMPACT_ATOMS: atom_id res chain seq x y z
N MET A 1 -61.01 -53.88 -1.21
CA MET A 1 -60.22 -53.68 -2.45
C MET A 1 -58.98 -52.86 -2.13
N THR A 2 -57.83 -53.51 -1.97
CA THR A 2 -56.53 -52.84 -1.89
C THR A 2 -56.17 -52.32 -3.28
N LYS A 3 -56.50 -51.05 -3.57
CA LYS A 3 -56.00 -50.39 -4.78
C LYS A 3 -54.48 -50.28 -4.68
N ARG A 4 -53.78 -51.23 -5.30
CA ARG A 4 -52.33 -51.14 -5.49
C ARG A 4 -52.04 -49.89 -6.32
N LEU A 5 -51.16 -49.04 -5.81
CA LEU A 5 -50.68 -47.84 -6.49
C LEU A 5 -50.19 -48.20 -7.91
N LYS A 6 -50.54 -47.38 -8.90
CA LYS A 6 -50.06 -47.54 -10.27
C LYS A 6 -48.56 -47.27 -10.33
N LYS A 7 -47.85 -47.89 -11.28
CA LYS A 7 -46.39 -47.75 -11.45
C LYS A 7 -45.94 -46.28 -11.53
N SER A 8 -46.76 -45.40 -12.10
CA SER A 8 -46.53 -43.95 -12.17
C SER A 8 -46.61 -43.23 -10.81
N GLU A 9 -47.52 -43.66 -9.92
CA GLU A 9 -47.71 -43.05 -8.59
C GLU A 9 -46.56 -43.45 -7.65
N PHE A 10 -46.06 -44.69 -7.75
CA PHE A 10 -44.83 -45.10 -7.08
C PHE A 10 -43.62 -44.29 -7.55
N MET A 11 -43.49 -44.06 -8.87
CA MET A 11 -42.37 -43.30 -9.43
C MET A 11 -42.38 -41.84 -8.96
N MET A 12 -43.55 -41.20 -8.88
CA MET A 12 -43.71 -39.84 -8.33
C MET A 12 -43.33 -39.80 -6.84
N ALA A 13 -43.80 -40.75 -6.03
CA ALA A 13 -43.45 -40.80 -4.61
C ALA A 13 -41.95 -40.98 -4.38
N TYR A 14 -41.28 -41.84 -5.16
CA TYR A 14 -39.82 -42.00 -5.11
C TYR A 14 -39.08 -40.70 -5.47
N MET A 15 -39.50 -39.99 -6.52
CA MET A 15 -38.89 -38.71 -6.90
C MET A 15 -39.03 -37.64 -5.82
N ILE A 16 -40.19 -37.59 -5.14
CA ILE A 16 -40.40 -36.66 -4.01
C ILE A 16 -39.49 -37.04 -2.84
N ILE A 17 -39.40 -38.31 -2.47
CA ILE A 17 -38.55 -38.77 -1.36
C ILE A 17 -37.07 -38.50 -1.66
N ILE A 18 -36.60 -38.77 -2.89
CA ILE A 18 -35.22 -38.50 -3.30
C ILE A 18 -34.95 -37.00 -3.29
N THR A 19 -35.84 -36.17 -3.83
CA THR A 19 -35.68 -34.70 -3.83
C THR A 19 -35.65 -34.15 -2.41
N LEU A 20 -36.50 -34.67 -1.52
CA LEU A 20 -36.50 -34.30 -0.10
C LEU A 20 -35.19 -34.71 0.58
N ALA A 21 -34.71 -35.93 0.35
CA ALA A 21 -33.44 -36.42 0.89
C ALA A 21 -32.24 -35.60 0.39
N CYS A 22 -32.20 -35.25 -0.90
CA CYS A 22 -31.18 -34.38 -1.47
C CYS A 22 -31.24 -32.96 -0.89
N THR A 23 -32.43 -32.42 -0.68
CA THR A 23 -32.61 -31.06 -0.11
C THR A 23 -32.14 -31.02 1.34
N VAL A 24 -32.53 -32.01 2.14
CA VAL A 24 -32.12 -32.13 3.55
C VAL A 24 -30.61 -32.39 3.65
N GLY A 25 -30.07 -33.29 2.84
CA GLY A 25 -28.62 -33.55 2.77
C GLY A 25 -27.81 -32.33 2.36
N GLY A 26 -28.26 -31.60 1.33
CA GLY A 26 -27.64 -30.35 0.88
C GLY A 26 -27.68 -29.24 1.94
N PHE A 27 -28.79 -29.14 2.68
CA PHE A 27 -28.93 -28.19 3.80
C PHE A 27 -27.92 -28.47 4.92
N PHE A 28 -27.82 -29.71 5.40
CA PHE A 28 -26.88 -30.07 6.46
C PHE A 28 -25.42 -29.97 6.01
N PHE A 29 -25.11 -30.33 4.77
CA PHE A 29 -23.76 -30.15 4.21
C PHE A 29 -23.38 -28.67 4.10
N GLY A 30 -24.28 -27.83 3.59
CA GLY A 30 -24.08 -26.37 3.52
C GLY A 30 -23.91 -25.73 4.91
N ALA A 31 -24.71 -26.15 5.89
CA ALA A 31 -24.60 -25.68 7.28
C ALA A 31 -23.27 -26.09 7.93
N HIS A 32 -22.81 -27.33 7.70
CA HIS A 32 -21.52 -27.80 8.20
C HIS A 32 -20.36 -27.00 7.59
N TYR A 33 -20.36 -26.82 6.26
CA TYR A 33 -19.33 -26.05 5.55
C TYR A 33 -19.26 -24.59 6.03
N MET A 34 -20.41 -23.94 6.21
CA MET A 34 -20.48 -22.57 6.71
C MET A 34 -19.96 -22.47 8.16
N LYS A 35 -20.31 -23.43 9.01
CA LYS A 35 -19.81 -23.50 10.39
C LYS A 35 -18.29 -23.67 10.43
N THR A 36 -17.72 -24.59 9.65
CA THR A 36 -16.27 -24.81 9.59
C THR A 36 -15.52 -23.58 9.07
N LYS A 37 -16.06 -22.91 8.04
CA LYS A 37 -15.49 -21.63 7.54
C LYS A 37 -15.49 -20.55 8.62
N MET A 38 -16.61 -20.36 9.31
CA MET A 38 -16.70 -19.38 10.41
C MET A 38 -15.77 -19.71 11.58
N GLU A 39 -15.64 -20.99 11.95
CA GLU A 39 -14.73 -21.41 13.02
C GLU A 39 -13.27 -21.19 12.63
N ALA A 40 -12.90 -21.48 11.38
CA ALA A 40 -11.56 -21.21 10.86
C ALA A 40 -11.26 -19.70 10.81
N GLU A 41 -12.20 -18.87 10.38
CA GLU A 41 -12.05 -17.40 10.37
C GLU A 41 -11.92 -16.84 11.80
N ARG A 42 -12.72 -17.35 12.75
CA ARG A 42 -12.62 -16.96 14.17
C ARG A 42 -11.29 -17.40 14.79
N ALA A 43 -10.82 -18.60 14.49
CA ALA A 43 -9.53 -19.10 14.95
C ALA A 43 -8.38 -18.23 14.39
N ALA A 44 -8.42 -17.93 13.09
CA ALA A 44 -7.45 -17.04 12.45
C ALA A 44 -7.48 -15.62 13.05
N ALA A 45 -8.67 -15.09 13.34
CA ALA A 45 -8.80 -13.79 14.00
C ALA A 45 -8.23 -13.80 15.43
N LEU A 46 -8.44 -14.88 16.18
CA LEU A 46 -7.88 -15.05 17.53
C LEU A 46 -6.36 -15.18 17.50
N GLU A 47 -5.82 -15.96 16.56
CA GLU A 47 -4.37 -16.08 16.34
C GLU A 47 -3.76 -14.74 15.92
N ALA A 48 -4.40 -14.00 15.02
CA ALA A 48 -3.97 -12.66 14.64
C ALA A 48 -3.96 -11.72 15.85
N GLN A 49 -5.00 -11.77 16.70
CA GLN A 49 -5.06 -10.96 17.92
C GLN A 49 -3.95 -11.33 18.92
N GLN A 50 -3.63 -12.62 19.07
CA GLN A 50 -2.52 -13.08 19.90
C GLN A 50 -1.17 -12.64 19.36
N GLN A 51 -0.94 -12.77 18.04
CA GLN A 51 0.27 -12.31 17.38
C GLN A 51 0.44 -10.79 17.49
N GLU A 52 -0.65 -10.02 17.39
CA GLU A 52 -0.65 -8.58 17.62
C GLU A 52 -0.28 -8.24 19.07
N ALA A 53 -0.86 -8.94 20.05
CA ALA A 53 -0.52 -8.72 21.45
C ALA A 53 0.95 -9.05 21.76
N MET A 54 1.50 -10.13 21.18
CA MET A 54 2.92 -10.46 21.28
C MET A 54 3.80 -9.39 20.62
N ARG A 55 3.40 -8.90 19.45
CA ARG A 55 4.10 -7.80 18.75
C ARG A 55 4.11 -6.53 19.58
N ASP A 56 2.99 -6.15 20.19
CA ASP A 56 2.88 -4.99 21.07
C ASP A 56 3.80 -5.12 22.30
N GLN A 57 3.91 -6.33 22.87
CA GLN A 57 4.84 -6.60 23.96
C GLN A 57 6.30 -6.48 23.51
N GLN A 58 6.65 -7.02 22.34
CA GLN A 58 8.00 -6.93 21.78
C GLN A 58 8.38 -5.50 21.39
N LEU A 59 7.43 -4.71 20.88
CA LEU A 59 7.58 -3.27 20.62
C LEU A 59 7.87 -2.50 21.92
N LYS A 60 7.08 -2.74 22.98
CA LYS A 60 7.31 -2.14 24.30
C LYS A 60 8.66 -2.54 24.90
N ALA A 61 9.08 -3.79 24.65
CA ALA A 61 10.38 -4.29 25.05
C ALA A 61 11.53 -3.84 24.13
N GLN A 62 11.27 -3.01 23.12
CA GLN A 62 12.26 -2.49 22.16
C GLN A 62 13.04 -3.61 21.45
N LYS A 63 12.33 -4.70 21.11
CA LYS A 63 12.89 -5.87 20.39
C LYS A 63 12.57 -5.88 18.90
N LEU A 64 11.75 -4.92 18.43
CA LEU A 64 11.32 -4.81 17.03
C LEU A 64 11.80 -3.49 16.43
N TYR A 65 11.98 -3.48 15.10
CA TYR A 65 12.37 -2.33 14.31
C TYR A 65 13.69 -1.70 14.77
N ASN A 66 14.74 -2.49 14.90
CA ASN A 66 16.08 -1.97 15.14
C ASN A 66 16.52 -1.09 13.94
N GLU A 67 17.22 0.00 14.25
CA GLU A 67 17.82 0.91 13.26
C GLU A 67 18.64 0.22 12.16
N GLN A 68 19.38 -0.85 12.51
CA GLN A 68 20.14 -1.62 11.52
C GLN A 68 19.26 -2.22 10.41
N ASP A 69 18.03 -2.63 10.73
CA ASP A 69 17.11 -3.18 9.73
C ASP A 69 16.67 -2.08 8.75
N PHE A 70 16.43 -0.85 9.22
CA PHE A 70 16.11 0.29 8.35
C PHE A 70 17.27 0.64 7.43
N ILE A 71 18.50 0.65 7.93
CA ILE A 71 19.70 0.92 7.13
C ILE A 71 19.85 -0.14 6.02
N ARG A 72 19.76 -1.43 6.37
CA ARG A 72 19.86 -2.53 5.41
C ARG A 72 18.74 -2.48 4.37
N PHE A 73 17.51 -2.25 4.82
CA PHE A 73 16.35 -2.12 3.95
C PHE A 73 16.51 -0.94 3.00
N TYR A 74 16.96 0.22 3.49
CA TYR A 74 17.13 1.41 2.66
C TYR A 74 18.08 1.13 1.49
N TYR A 75 19.30 0.67 1.76
CA TYR A 75 20.30 0.51 0.71
C TYR A 75 20.03 -0.70 -0.21
N SER A 76 19.50 -1.80 0.33
CA SER A 76 19.29 -3.03 -0.43
C SER A 76 17.95 -3.07 -1.18
N VAL A 77 16.94 -2.34 -0.68
CA VAL A 77 15.56 -2.39 -1.19
C VAL A 77 15.10 -1.02 -1.67
N TYR A 78 15.08 -0.03 -0.77
CA TYR A 78 14.37 1.23 -1.04
C TYR A 78 15.11 2.17 -2.00
N ALA A 79 16.43 2.28 -1.93
CA ALA A 79 17.20 3.17 -2.82
C ALA A 79 17.10 2.77 -4.30
N PRO A 80 17.26 1.49 -4.69
CA PRO A 80 16.99 1.04 -6.07
C PRO A 80 15.57 1.39 -6.54
N LEU A 81 14.56 1.20 -5.68
CA LEU A 81 13.18 1.55 -5.97
C LEU A 81 13.00 3.06 -6.21
N LEU A 82 13.58 3.91 -5.37
CA LEU A 82 13.52 5.36 -5.55
C LEU A 82 14.13 5.79 -6.89
N HIS A 83 15.26 5.20 -7.28
CA HIS A 83 15.88 5.47 -8.57
C HIS A 83 14.98 5.04 -9.74
N PHE A 84 14.39 3.84 -9.65
CA PHE A 84 13.44 3.36 -10.67
C PHE A 84 12.20 4.24 -10.78
N ARG A 85 11.60 4.63 -9.64
CA ARG A 85 10.44 5.55 -9.62
C ARG A 85 10.81 6.89 -10.26
N GLN A 86 11.96 7.45 -9.91
CA GLN A 86 12.44 8.70 -10.48
C GLN A 86 12.59 8.60 -12.00
N ALA A 87 13.28 7.55 -12.48
CA ALA A 87 13.43 7.30 -13.91
C ALA A 87 12.07 7.21 -14.63
N HIS A 88 11.10 6.51 -14.04
CA HIS A 88 9.75 6.45 -14.61
C HIS A 88 9.12 7.83 -14.78
N PHE A 89 9.08 8.64 -13.71
CA PHE A 89 8.42 9.94 -13.79
C PHE A 89 9.19 10.94 -14.66
N ASP A 90 10.51 10.87 -14.71
CA ASP A 90 11.33 11.72 -15.58
C ASP A 90 11.09 11.44 -17.07
N GLU A 91 10.95 10.17 -17.44
CA GLU A 91 10.59 9.76 -18.80
C GLU A 91 9.15 10.17 -19.14
N MET A 92 8.20 9.93 -18.24
CA MET A 92 6.80 10.31 -18.45
C MET A 92 6.60 11.83 -18.55
N ALA A 93 7.42 12.64 -17.86
CA ALA A 93 7.35 14.10 -17.93
C ALA A 93 7.78 14.64 -19.31
N LYS A 94 8.70 13.95 -19.98
CA LYS A 94 9.21 14.32 -21.32
C LYS A 94 8.42 13.69 -22.46
N TRP A 95 7.52 12.76 -22.15
CA TRP A 95 6.81 11.90 -23.11
C TRP A 95 6.16 12.63 -24.28
N ASN A 96 5.48 13.75 -24.01
CA ASN A 96 4.76 14.51 -25.03
C ASN A 96 5.69 15.28 -25.99
N ALA A 97 6.95 15.48 -25.60
CA ALA A 97 7.97 16.11 -26.44
C ALA A 97 8.77 15.10 -27.28
N MET A 98 8.66 13.81 -26.95
CA MET A 98 9.38 12.73 -27.63
C MET A 98 8.71 12.34 -28.95
N ASP A 99 9.51 12.01 -29.95
CA ASP A 99 9.05 11.30 -31.13
C ASP A 99 8.78 9.81 -30.84
N LYS A 100 8.24 9.08 -31.81
CA LYS A 100 7.88 7.67 -31.65
C LYS A 100 9.07 6.76 -31.35
N LYS A 101 10.22 7.04 -31.95
CA LYS A 101 11.43 6.26 -31.75
C LYS A 101 11.94 6.49 -30.33
N GLU A 102 11.95 7.74 -29.90
CA GLU A 102 12.32 8.13 -28.53
C GLU A 102 11.38 7.50 -27.49
N GLN A 103 10.06 7.49 -27.72
CA GLN A 103 9.11 6.81 -26.85
C GLN A 103 9.38 5.30 -26.75
N ALA A 104 9.67 4.63 -27.87
CA ALA A 104 9.99 3.20 -27.85
C ALA A 104 11.30 2.90 -27.11
N GLU A 105 12.33 3.73 -27.26
CA GLU A 105 13.58 3.61 -26.51
C GLU A 105 13.39 3.93 -25.02
N SER A 106 12.55 4.91 -24.69
CA SER A 106 12.16 5.23 -23.31
C SER A 106 11.50 4.03 -22.63
N LEU A 107 10.53 3.37 -23.30
CA LEU A 107 9.91 2.15 -22.77
C LEU A 107 10.93 1.03 -22.53
N LYS A 108 11.87 0.82 -23.46
CA LYS A 108 12.95 -0.17 -23.27
C LYS A 108 13.86 0.18 -22.11
N TYR A 109 14.22 1.47 -21.97
CA TYR A 109 15.01 1.97 -20.85
C TYR A 109 14.30 1.71 -19.51
N LEU A 110 13.01 2.02 -19.42
CA LEU A 110 12.21 1.77 -18.22
C LEU A 110 12.07 0.28 -17.89
N THR A 111 11.88 -0.59 -18.89
CA THR A 111 11.91 -2.05 -18.70
C THR A 111 13.26 -2.49 -18.13
N LYS A 112 14.38 -2.00 -18.70
CA LYS A 112 15.72 -2.33 -18.19
C LYS A 112 15.93 -1.86 -16.75
N GLN A 113 15.50 -0.64 -16.40
CA GLN A 113 15.57 -0.14 -15.02
C GLN A 113 14.74 -1.01 -14.06
N ALA A 114 13.57 -1.46 -14.47
CA ALA A 114 12.74 -2.36 -13.67
C ALA A 114 13.39 -3.75 -13.51
N GLU A 115 14.00 -4.32 -14.54
CA GLU A 115 14.74 -5.59 -14.46
C GLU A 115 15.95 -5.50 -13.51
N GLU A 116 16.73 -4.42 -13.61
CA GLU A 116 17.87 -4.16 -12.72
C GLU A 116 17.42 -4.00 -11.27
N THR A 117 16.31 -3.28 -11.05
CA THR A 117 15.70 -3.11 -9.73
C THR A 117 15.22 -4.45 -9.18
N LEU A 118 14.50 -5.26 -9.99
CA LEU A 118 14.03 -6.57 -9.55
C LEU A 118 15.19 -7.48 -9.14
N LYS A 119 16.27 -7.53 -9.94
CA LYS A 119 17.49 -8.29 -9.59
C LYS A 119 18.11 -7.83 -8.28
N ALA A 120 18.07 -6.52 -7.97
CA ALA A 120 18.52 -6.02 -6.68
C ALA A 120 17.61 -6.50 -5.54
N LEU A 121 16.29 -6.48 -5.77
CA LEU A 121 15.28 -6.92 -4.79
C LEU A 121 15.23 -8.43 -4.56
N GLU A 122 15.69 -9.25 -5.50
CA GLU A 122 15.73 -10.71 -5.31
C GLU A 122 16.83 -11.18 -4.36
N LYS A 123 17.75 -10.29 -4.00
CA LYS A 123 18.76 -10.56 -2.97
C LYS A 123 18.09 -10.67 -1.60
N ASN A 124 18.46 -11.70 -0.85
CA ASN A 124 17.98 -11.86 0.52
C ASN A 124 18.54 -10.73 1.40
N VAL A 125 17.65 -10.04 2.12
CA VAL A 125 18.01 -8.98 3.07
C VAL A 125 17.61 -9.42 4.48
N PRO A 126 18.56 -9.64 5.40
CA PRO A 126 18.25 -10.09 6.74
C PRO A 126 17.66 -8.93 7.57
N LEU A 127 16.37 -9.04 7.88
CA LEU A 127 15.56 -8.07 8.65
C LEU A 127 14.93 -8.74 9.89
N PRO A 128 15.74 -9.25 10.83
CA PRO A 128 15.28 -10.13 11.91
C PRO A 128 14.28 -9.48 12.88
N THR A 129 14.24 -8.15 12.96
CA THR A 129 13.41 -7.43 13.94
C THR A 129 12.24 -6.68 13.29
N SER A 130 12.11 -6.74 11.96
CA SER A 130 11.24 -5.83 11.20
C SER A 130 10.28 -6.58 10.27
N PRO A 131 9.23 -7.23 10.81
CA PRO A 131 8.31 -8.04 10.02
C PRO A 131 7.54 -7.23 8.96
N LEU A 132 7.24 -5.96 9.22
CA LEU A 132 6.62 -5.08 8.22
C LEU A 132 7.58 -4.75 7.06
N LEU A 133 8.88 -4.62 7.33
CA LEU A 133 9.87 -4.38 6.27
C LEU A 133 10.04 -5.62 5.39
N VAL A 134 9.97 -6.83 5.94
CA VAL A 134 9.97 -8.08 5.16
C VAL A 134 8.75 -8.14 4.22
N GLN A 135 7.58 -7.77 4.72
CA GLN A 135 6.36 -7.71 3.90
C GLN A 135 6.43 -6.60 2.85
N ALA A 136 6.94 -5.42 3.21
CA ALA A 136 7.16 -4.32 2.27
C ALA A 136 8.12 -4.75 1.14
N HIS A 137 9.23 -5.41 1.47
CA HIS A 137 10.18 -5.94 0.49
C HIS A 137 9.50 -6.88 -0.51
N SER A 138 8.70 -7.82 -0.01
CA SER A 138 7.96 -8.76 -0.86
C SER A 138 6.96 -8.04 -1.77
N ASN A 139 6.22 -7.07 -1.25
CA ASN A 139 5.25 -6.30 -2.04
C ASN A 139 5.92 -5.39 -3.08
N PHE A 140 7.08 -4.79 -2.76
CA PHE A 140 7.86 -4.04 -3.74
C PHE A 140 8.39 -4.95 -4.87
N ALA A 141 8.92 -6.12 -4.55
CA ALA A 141 9.36 -7.07 -5.58
C ALA A 141 8.20 -7.50 -6.49
N ASN A 142 7.03 -7.79 -5.90
CA ASN A 142 5.82 -8.11 -6.67
C ASN A 142 5.32 -6.93 -7.51
N SER A 143 5.42 -5.71 -6.99
CA SER A 143 5.13 -4.50 -7.73
C SER A 143 6.01 -4.41 -8.98
N VAL A 144 7.34 -4.51 -8.84
CA VAL A 144 8.26 -4.42 -9.98
C VAL A 144 8.03 -5.54 -11.00
N ARG A 145 7.68 -6.76 -10.58
CA ARG A 145 7.25 -7.84 -11.50
C ARG A 145 6.00 -7.44 -12.29
N ALA A 146 4.96 -6.97 -11.60
CA ALA A 146 3.75 -6.50 -12.25
C ALA A 146 4.00 -5.31 -13.19
N TYR A 147 4.99 -4.46 -12.90
CA TYR A 147 5.41 -3.41 -13.81
C TYR A 147 5.97 -3.97 -15.11
N LEU A 148 6.86 -4.96 -15.04
CA LEU A 148 7.43 -5.63 -16.22
C LEU A 148 6.33 -6.28 -17.06
N ASP A 149 5.40 -6.99 -16.42
CA ASP A 149 4.25 -7.62 -17.09
C ASP A 149 3.38 -6.57 -17.80
N SER A 150 3.07 -5.46 -17.14
CA SER A 150 2.30 -4.35 -17.74
C SER A 150 3.07 -3.67 -18.89
N MET A 151 4.39 -3.53 -18.79
CA MET A 151 5.21 -2.91 -19.84
C MET A 151 5.28 -3.77 -21.09
N GLU A 152 5.27 -5.09 -20.96
CA GLU A 152 5.19 -6.00 -22.11
C GLU A 152 3.84 -5.85 -22.83
N GLN A 153 2.74 -5.69 -22.08
CA GLN A 153 1.43 -5.40 -22.66
C GLN A 153 1.38 -4.02 -23.35
N VAL A 154 2.00 -3.00 -22.75
CA VAL A 154 2.11 -1.66 -23.37
C VAL A 154 2.87 -1.72 -24.69
N ARG A 155 3.96 -2.49 -24.77
CA ARG A 155 4.79 -2.61 -25.97
C ARG A 155 4.17 -3.46 -27.08
N SER A 156 3.44 -4.51 -26.72
CA SER A 156 2.79 -5.43 -27.66
C SER A 156 1.49 -4.88 -28.28
N ASP A 157 0.95 -3.79 -27.72
CA ASP A 157 -0.23 -3.14 -28.27
C ASP A 157 0.04 -2.51 -29.64
N GLN A 158 -0.74 -2.91 -30.64
CA GLN A 158 -0.67 -2.39 -32.01
C GLN A 158 -0.98 -0.88 -32.09
N ASN A 159 -1.67 -0.33 -31.08
CA ASN A 159 -1.95 1.11 -30.93
C ASN A 159 -1.02 1.82 -29.94
N SER A 160 0.13 1.23 -29.58
CA SER A 160 1.15 1.85 -28.73
C SER A 160 1.58 3.25 -29.21
N ASN A 161 1.40 3.53 -30.50
CA ASN A 161 1.68 4.79 -31.21
C ASN A 161 0.92 6.04 -30.72
N ALA A 162 -0.05 5.90 -29.80
CA ALA A 162 -0.87 7.01 -29.29
C ALA A 162 -1.04 6.98 -27.75
N LEU A 163 -0.25 6.18 -27.03
CA LEU A 163 -0.40 6.05 -25.59
C LEU A 163 0.11 7.31 -24.90
N THR A 164 -0.78 7.96 -24.15
CA THR A 164 -0.42 9.03 -23.21
C THR A 164 0.13 8.42 -21.92
N PRO A 165 0.90 9.18 -21.11
CA PRO A 165 1.33 8.70 -19.79
C PRO A 165 0.17 8.23 -18.91
N ALA A 166 -0.98 8.89 -18.99
CA ALA A 166 -2.20 8.48 -18.29
C ALA A 166 -2.73 7.12 -18.77
N ALA A 167 -2.69 6.86 -20.09
CA ALA A 167 -3.09 5.57 -20.65
C ALA A 167 -2.13 4.44 -20.26
N ILE A 168 -0.83 4.72 -20.17
CA ILE A 168 0.19 3.78 -19.66
C ILE A 168 -0.07 3.47 -18.19
N ALA A 169 -0.24 4.52 -17.37
CA ALA A 169 -0.52 4.37 -15.94
C ALA A 169 -1.80 3.57 -15.66
N ALA A 170 -2.85 3.75 -16.48
CA ALA A 170 -4.11 3.00 -16.35
C ALA A 170 -3.95 1.48 -16.56
N ARG A 171 -2.87 1.03 -17.22
CA ARG A 171 -2.56 -0.39 -17.45
C ARG A 171 -1.72 -1.02 -16.34
N MET A 172 -1.37 -0.25 -15.31
CA MET A 172 -0.48 -0.68 -14.24
C MET A 172 -1.14 -0.74 -12.84
N PRO A 173 -2.42 -1.11 -12.68
CA PRO A 173 -3.08 -1.04 -11.37
C PRO A 173 -2.46 -2.03 -10.38
N LEU A 174 -2.04 -3.23 -10.82
CA LEU A 174 -1.40 -4.22 -9.94
C LEU A 174 -0.05 -3.73 -9.41
N PHE A 175 0.75 -3.13 -10.29
CA PHE A 175 2.01 -2.48 -9.95
C PHE A 175 1.78 -1.36 -8.92
N GLN A 176 0.89 -0.41 -9.22
CA GLN A 176 0.62 0.75 -8.37
C GLN A 176 0.09 0.35 -7.00
N ASN A 177 -0.88 -0.57 -6.95
CA ASN A 177 -1.46 -1.03 -5.68
C ASN A 177 -0.39 -1.72 -4.82
N SER A 178 0.40 -2.63 -5.41
CA SER A 178 1.46 -3.35 -4.67
C SER A 178 2.54 -2.39 -4.17
N TRP A 179 2.89 -1.38 -4.96
CA TRP A 179 3.84 -0.33 -4.54
C TRP A 179 3.30 0.45 -3.34
N LEU A 180 2.06 0.93 -3.44
CA LEU A 180 1.44 1.76 -2.42
C LEU A 180 1.23 0.99 -1.12
N THR A 181 0.87 -0.30 -1.19
CA THR A 181 0.80 -1.19 -0.02
C THR A 181 2.18 -1.36 0.62
N ALA A 182 3.23 -1.58 -0.17
CA ALA A 182 4.59 -1.70 0.36
C ALA A 182 5.07 -0.38 1.00
N GLN A 183 4.76 0.75 0.37
CA GLN A 183 5.04 2.09 0.89
C GLN A 183 4.35 2.30 2.24
N GLU A 184 3.06 2.01 2.34
CA GLU A 184 2.33 2.08 3.61
C GLU A 184 2.99 1.23 4.72
N MET A 185 3.40 0.00 4.41
CA MET A 185 4.10 -0.87 5.36
C MET A 185 5.45 -0.29 5.83
N LEU A 186 6.21 0.31 4.91
CA LEU A 186 7.46 1.01 5.23
C LEU A 186 7.20 2.15 6.21
N TYR A 187 6.28 3.08 5.89
CA TYR A 187 6.01 4.22 6.76
C TYR A 187 5.40 3.80 8.10
N ARG A 188 4.56 2.76 8.12
CA ARG A 188 4.07 2.18 9.37
C ARG A 188 5.19 1.64 10.25
N SER A 189 6.21 1.01 9.65
CA SER A 189 7.36 0.51 10.40
C SER A 189 8.19 1.65 11.01
N ILE A 190 8.37 2.76 10.29
CA ILE A 190 9.08 3.95 10.79
C ILE A 190 8.27 4.63 11.91
N ALA A 191 6.95 4.74 11.76
CA ALA A 191 6.07 5.23 12.82
C ALA A 191 6.11 4.31 14.07
N ALA A 192 6.23 2.99 13.88
CA ALA A 192 6.35 2.03 14.99
C ALA A 192 7.70 2.17 15.70
N TRP A 193 8.77 2.45 14.95
CA TRP A 193 10.06 2.81 15.53
C TRP A 193 9.98 4.09 16.36
N GLU A 194 9.38 5.17 15.83
CA GLU A 194 9.23 6.44 16.56
C GLU A 194 8.43 6.20 17.86
N SER A 195 7.33 5.45 17.75
CA SER A 195 6.47 5.02 18.86
C SER A 195 7.25 4.31 19.97
N ALA A 196 8.14 3.37 19.62
CA ALA A 196 8.86 2.54 20.58
C ALA A 196 10.11 3.21 21.17
N TYR A 197 10.87 3.96 20.36
CA TYR A 197 12.21 4.44 20.72
C TYR A 197 12.25 5.95 21.02
N VAL A 198 11.34 6.74 20.46
CA VAL A 198 11.35 8.21 20.57
C VAL A 198 10.25 8.71 21.49
N VAL A 199 8.98 8.54 21.10
CA VAL A 199 7.84 9.11 21.84
C VAL A 199 7.38 8.23 23.00
N LYS A 200 7.72 6.93 22.98
CA LYS A 200 7.34 5.93 24.00
C LYS A 200 5.82 5.86 24.22
N GLN A 201 5.05 6.11 23.16
CA GLN A 201 3.60 6.08 23.14
C GLN A 201 3.15 5.10 22.07
N SER A 202 2.24 4.19 22.41
CA SER A 202 1.72 3.20 21.46
C SER A 202 1.01 3.86 20.28
N LEU A 203 1.29 3.37 19.06
CA LEU A 203 0.51 3.73 17.89
C LEU A 203 -0.97 3.35 18.07
N PRO A 204 -1.91 4.18 17.57
CA PRO A 204 -3.31 3.78 17.44
C PRO A 204 -3.43 2.47 16.64
N LYS A 205 -4.25 1.54 17.13
CA LYS A 205 -4.44 0.22 16.49
C LYS A 205 -5.04 0.34 15.09
N THR A 206 -5.93 1.31 14.92
CA THR A 206 -6.56 1.65 13.65
C THR A 206 -6.33 3.12 13.36
N LEU A 207 -6.13 3.44 12.08
CA LEU A 207 -6.18 4.83 11.65
C LEU A 207 -7.61 5.36 11.82
N PRO A 208 -7.80 6.59 12.30
CA PRO A 208 -9.11 7.19 12.37
C PRO A 208 -9.69 7.39 10.96
N ALA A 209 -11.01 7.31 10.83
CA ALA A 209 -11.70 7.46 9.53
C ALA A 209 -11.49 8.85 8.90
N SER A 210 -11.34 9.87 9.74
CA SER A 210 -10.93 11.23 9.36
C SER A 210 -9.93 11.76 10.37
N VAL A 211 -9.01 12.61 9.90
CA VAL A 211 -8.02 13.30 10.73
C VAL A 211 -8.24 14.79 10.58
N THR A 212 -8.74 15.45 11.61
CA THR A 212 -8.91 16.92 11.59
C THR A 212 -7.54 17.61 11.54
N THR A 213 -7.49 18.84 11.04
CA THR A 213 -6.26 19.64 11.06
C THR A 213 -5.70 19.84 12.48
N GLY A 214 -6.57 19.87 13.49
CA GLY A 214 -6.19 19.90 14.91
C GLY A 214 -5.52 18.60 15.38
N GLN A 215 -6.09 17.44 15.04
CA GLN A 215 -5.50 16.13 15.35
C GLN A 215 -4.17 15.93 14.64
N TRP A 216 -4.09 16.33 13.37
CA TRP A 216 -2.87 16.25 12.57
C TRP A 216 -1.69 16.95 13.26
N LYS A 217 -1.89 18.16 13.79
CA LYS A 217 -0.84 18.92 14.51
C LYS A 217 -0.32 18.21 15.76
N GLN A 218 -1.12 17.33 16.37
CA GLN A 218 -0.74 16.60 17.58
C GLN A 218 0.05 15.32 17.28
N TYR A 219 0.03 14.86 16.04
CA TYR A 219 0.67 13.61 15.66
C TYR A 219 2.18 13.76 15.52
N PRO A 220 2.96 12.77 16.03
CA PRO A 220 4.37 12.66 15.71
C PRO A 220 4.62 12.64 14.20
N PHE A 221 5.79 13.11 13.77
CA PHE A 221 6.07 13.30 12.35
C PHE A 221 5.98 11.99 11.57
N HIS A 222 6.57 10.90 12.06
CA HIS A 222 6.55 9.63 11.30
C HIS A 222 5.14 9.04 11.27
N TYR A 223 4.31 9.26 12.30
CA TYR A 223 2.90 8.91 12.22
C TYR A 223 2.14 9.71 11.15
N ARG A 224 2.44 11.01 10.98
CA ARG A 224 1.87 11.81 9.89
C ARG A 224 2.28 11.31 8.51
N THR A 225 3.54 10.93 8.33
CA THR A 225 3.99 10.31 7.06
C THR A 225 3.31 8.97 6.77
N TYR A 226 3.02 8.19 7.81
CA TYR A 226 2.21 6.98 7.68
C TYR A 226 0.77 7.28 7.26
N VAL A 227 0.11 8.26 7.90
CA VAL A 227 -1.24 8.71 7.51
C VAL A 227 -1.24 9.17 6.04
N ALA A 228 -0.23 9.93 5.62
CA ALA A 228 -0.06 10.37 4.24
C ALA A 228 0.12 9.18 3.27
N ALA A 229 0.95 8.19 3.64
CA ALA A 229 1.14 6.97 2.84
C ALA A 229 -0.16 6.16 2.69
N THR A 230 -0.94 6.00 3.76
CA THR A 230 -2.25 5.34 3.70
C THR A 230 -3.24 6.11 2.84
N ALA A 231 -3.25 7.45 2.91
CA ALA A 231 -4.10 8.26 2.03
C ALA A 231 -3.71 8.09 0.55
N MET A 232 -2.42 8.10 0.24
CA MET A 232 -1.93 7.82 -1.12
C MET A 232 -2.34 6.41 -1.59
N ALA A 233 -2.27 5.40 -0.73
CA ALA A 233 -2.70 4.05 -1.06
C ALA A 233 -4.21 3.95 -1.31
N LYS A 234 -5.02 4.55 -0.42
CA LYS A 234 -6.48 4.60 -0.54
C LYS A 234 -6.94 5.25 -1.84
N ASP A 235 -6.29 6.36 -2.21
CA ASP A 235 -6.65 7.15 -3.38
C ASP A 235 -5.88 6.72 -4.65
N LYS A 236 -5.10 5.62 -4.56
CA LYS A 236 -4.28 5.05 -5.65
C LYS A 236 -3.33 6.06 -6.28
N GLN A 237 -2.78 6.96 -5.46
CA GLN A 237 -1.90 8.05 -5.90
C GLN A 237 -0.44 7.59 -5.92
N TRP A 238 -0.09 6.79 -6.93
CA TRP A 238 1.32 6.55 -7.23
C TRP A 238 1.89 7.75 -8.01
N LYS A 239 2.67 8.58 -7.31
CA LYS A 239 3.15 9.90 -7.76
C LYS A 239 4.66 10.01 -7.63
N SER A 240 5.23 11.05 -8.25
CA SER A 240 6.68 11.33 -8.23
C SER A 240 7.19 11.71 -6.83
N TYR A 241 6.35 12.34 -6.02
CA TYR A 241 6.66 12.73 -4.65
C TYR A 241 6.45 11.58 -3.64
N SER A 242 7.09 11.70 -2.47
CA SER A 242 6.96 10.72 -1.38
C SER A 242 5.98 11.17 -0.28
N PRO A 243 5.56 10.27 0.63
CA PRO A 243 4.74 10.64 1.78
C PRO A 243 5.32 11.73 2.67
N GLU A 244 6.64 11.90 2.77
CA GLU A 244 7.24 13.03 3.50
C GLU A 244 6.98 14.36 2.80
N ASP A 245 7.07 14.39 1.47
CA ASP A 245 6.80 15.59 0.69
C ASP A 245 5.34 16.02 0.88
N LEU A 246 4.41 15.06 0.78
CA LEU A 246 3.00 15.29 1.05
C LEU A 246 2.78 15.80 2.48
N THR A 247 3.44 15.18 3.47
CA THR A 247 3.36 15.58 4.88
C THR A 247 3.86 17.02 5.08
N ALA A 248 4.97 17.38 4.46
CA ALA A 248 5.55 18.72 4.54
C ALA A 248 4.62 19.81 3.94
N ARG A 249 3.92 19.48 2.86
CA ARG A 249 2.95 20.38 2.23
C ARG A 249 1.66 20.50 3.04
N ILE A 250 1.16 19.40 3.61
CA ILE A 250 0.03 19.45 4.55
C ILE A 250 0.40 20.30 5.76
N ASP A 251 1.59 20.09 6.35
CA ASP A 251 2.07 20.87 7.49
C ASP A 251 2.15 22.36 7.18
N SER A 252 2.69 22.71 6.01
CA SER A 252 2.78 24.10 5.56
C SER A 252 1.40 24.73 5.41
N LEU A 253 0.45 24.02 4.79
CA LEU A 253 -0.91 24.49 4.61
C LEU A 253 -1.63 24.67 5.96
N VAL A 254 -1.57 23.66 6.81
CA VAL A 254 -2.26 23.61 8.11
C VAL A 254 -1.64 24.55 9.16
N ALA A 255 -0.39 24.99 8.95
CA ALA A 255 0.26 26.02 9.77
C ALA A 255 -0.23 27.45 9.48
N THR A 256 -0.79 27.70 8.29
CA THR A 256 -1.26 29.03 7.88
C THR A 256 -2.72 29.27 8.25
N GLN A 257 -3.13 30.54 8.35
CA GLN A 257 -4.54 30.92 8.46
C GLN A 257 -5.32 30.62 7.16
N ASP A 258 -4.61 30.42 6.05
CA ASP A 258 -5.21 30.13 4.74
C ASP A 258 -6.01 28.83 4.76
N ALA A 259 -5.58 27.81 5.53
CA ALA A 259 -6.36 26.58 5.69
C ALA A 259 -7.76 26.85 6.28
N GLN A 260 -7.87 27.77 7.26
CA GLN A 260 -9.16 28.14 7.83
C GLN A 260 -9.99 28.98 6.85
N ASN A 261 -9.35 29.92 6.14
CA ASN A 261 -10.02 30.77 5.14
C ASN A 261 -10.55 29.98 3.94
N LEU A 262 -9.86 28.89 3.57
CA LEU A 262 -10.26 27.98 2.49
C LEU A 262 -11.21 26.85 2.96
N GLY A 263 -11.62 26.87 4.24
CA GLY A 263 -12.57 25.89 4.78
C GLY A 263 -12.01 24.47 4.94
N ILE A 264 -10.68 24.33 5.05
CA ILE A 264 -10.01 23.03 5.18
C ILE A 264 -10.13 22.54 6.62
N GLN A 265 -10.98 21.54 6.85
CA GLN A 265 -11.28 21.05 8.20
C GLN A 265 -10.49 19.78 8.54
N ASP A 266 -10.13 18.99 7.53
CA ASP A 266 -9.42 17.74 7.69
C ASP A 266 -8.27 17.54 6.69
N VAL A 267 -7.49 16.50 6.93
CA VAL A 267 -6.33 16.13 6.09
C VAL A 267 -6.77 15.69 4.70
N ALA A 268 -7.96 15.12 4.53
CA ALA A 268 -8.44 14.70 3.22
C ALA A 268 -8.77 15.93 2.34
N ASP A 269 -9.37 16.98 2.91
CA ASP A 269 -9.55 18.28 2.26
C ASP A 269 -8.21 18.87 1.82
N ALA A 270 -7.23 18.86 2.72
CA ALA A 270 -5.89 19.36 2.43
C ALA A 270 -5.25 18.61 1.25
N ILE A 271 -5.29 17.28 1.26
CA ILE A 271 -4.75 16.44 0.17
C ILE A 271 -5.47 16.73 -1.15
N ARG A 272 -6.81 16.84 -1.14
CA ARG A 272 -7.58 17.17 -2.35
C ARG A 272 -7.16 18.51 -2.93
N LEU A 273 -7.06 19.55 -2.10
CA LEU A 273 -6.65 20.87 -2.57
C LEU A 273 -5.23 20.85 -3.13
N LEU A 274 -4.28 20.24 -2.40
CA LEU A 274 -2.88 20.17 -2.81
C LEU A 274 -2.71 19.41 -4.13
N ASN A 275 -3.46 18.32 -4.33
CA ASN A 275 -3.45 17.59 -5.60
C ASN A 275 -4.12 18.38 -6.73
N ALA A 276 -5.23 19.07 -6.46
CA ALA A 276 -5.95 19.86 -7.47
C ALA A 276 -5.15 21.08 -7.96
N THR A 277 -4.27 21.60 -7.11
CA THR A 277 -3.40 22.75 -7.40
C THR A 277 -2.00 22.36 -7.83
N ASP A 278 -1.72 21.06 -7.98
CA ASP A 278 -0.38 20.51 -8.27
C ASP A 278 0.71 21.08 -7.34
N ALA A 279 0.36 21.28 -6.06
CA ALA A 279 1.18 22.00 -5.11
C ALA A 279 2.18 21.11 -4.36
N ILE A 280 2.37 19.86 -4.79
CA ILE A 280 3.25 18.88 -4.14
C ILE A 280 4.29 18.41 -5.14
N HIS A 281 5.56 18.58 -4.79
CA HIS A 281 6.70 18.27 -5.64
C HIS A 281 7.68 17.33 -4.94
N PRO A 282 8.41 16.51 -5.71
CA PRO A 282 9.49 15.70 -5.15
C PRO A 282 10.53 16.57 -4.44
N GLY A 283 10.85 16.24 -3.19
CA GLY A 283 11.85 16.95 -2.40
C GLY A 283 11.33 18.14 -1.59
N ASP A 284 10.03 18.43 -1.62
CA ASP A 284 9.39 19.45 -0.77
C ASP A 284 9.74 19.25 0.72
N PHE A 285 9.81 18.00 1.19
CA PHE A 285 10.25 17.71 2.56
C PHE A 285 11.66 18.24 2.84
N LYS A 286 12.61 17.96 1.93
CA LYS A 286 14.01 18.36 2.09
C LYS A 286 14.19 19.88 2.08
N GLN A 287 13.38 20.58 1.29
CA GLN A 287 13.43 22.04 1.21
C GLN A 287 13.04 22.71 2.53
N VAL A 288 12.07 22.12 3.25
CA VAL A 288 11.55 22.72 4.50
C VAL A 288 12.08 22.05 5.76
N SER A 289 12.78 20.93 5.67
CA SER A 289 13.18 20.11 6.82
C SER A 289 14.04 20.86 7.82
N GLY A 290 15.03 21.64 7.35
CA GLY A 290 15.88 22.44 8.23
C GLY A 290 15.11 23.50 9.03
N LYS A 291 13.98 23.98 8.50
CA LYS A 291 13.14 25.00 9.16
C LYS A 291 12.04 24.40 10.03
N LEU A 292 11.31 23.41 9.52
CA LEU A 292 10.13 22.85 10.17
C LEU A 292 10.44 21.65 11.07
N TYR A 293 11.53 20.94 10.80
CA TYR A 293 11.83 19.63 11.39
C TYR A 293 13.26 19.54 11.96
N SER A 294 13.85 20.66 12.38
CA SER A 294 15.23 20.73 12.88
C SER A 294 15.52 19.83 14.09
N GLN A 295 14.49 19.45 14.85
CA GLN A 295 14.56 18.56 16.01
C GLN A 295 14.00 17.16 15.74
N LEU A 296 13.74 16.82 14.47
CA LEU A 296 13.19 15.52 14.10
C LEU A 296 14.20 14.41 14.42
N LYS A 297 13.76 13.46 15.24
CA LYS A 297 14.46 12.20 15.44
C LYS A 297 13.94 11.21 14.41
N ALA A 298 14.84 10.65 13.60
CA ALA A 298 14.50 9.69 12.56
C ALA A 298 15.53 8.56 12.55
N PRO A 299 15.20 7.38 11.99
CA PRO A 299 16.21 6.36 11.73
C PRO A 299 17.32 6.95 10.86
N GLU A 300 18.56 6.51 11.03
CA GLU A 300 19.74 6.98 10.29
C GLU A 300 19.79 6.53 8.82
N ILE A 301 18.71 6.79 8.07
CA ILE A 301 18.60 6.53 6.64
C ILE A 301 18.63 7.84 5.84
N PRO A 302 19.22 7.86 4.62
CA PRO A 302 19.32 9.07 3.79
C PRO A 302 17.97 9.70 3.37
N LEU A 303 16.85 9.05 3.67
CA LEU A 303 15.51 9.60 3.47
C LEU A 303 15.29 10.89 4.27
N TYR A 304 15.85 10.97 5.48
CA TYR A 304 15.67 12.08 6.42
C TYR A 304 16.91 12.97 6.58
N LYS A 305 17.95 12.74 5.77
CA LYS A 305 19.19 13.53 5.76
C LYS A 305 19.20 14.53 4.61
#